data_AF-A0A928FC28-F1
#
_entry.id   AF-A0A928FC28-F1
#
_cell.length_a   1.000
_cell.length_b   1.000
_cell.length_c   1.000
_cell.angle_alpha   90.00
_cell.angle_beta   90.00
_cell.angle_gamma   90.00
#
_symmetry.space_group_name_H-M   'P 1'
#
loop_
_entity.id
_entity.type
_entity.pdbx_description
1 polymer ?
#
loop_
_entity_poly.entity_id
_entity_poly.type
_entity_poly.pdbx_seq_one_letter_code
_entity_poly.pdbx_strand_id
1 'polypeptide(L)'
;MLKKLFETLRERCGVTKREFTEYFNSSVSFLRARYGDEYITYDGTDAFPISDEASPCPVCEEYIDGICDNIAYLKTGNENYRVDFIAKSEYAYRTVWRMRIKNKRVKGESW
;
A
#
# COMPACT_ATOMS: atom_id res chain seq x y z
N MET A 1 6.30 -0.27 -11.05
CA MET A 1 6.36 -0.49 -9.59
C MET A 1 5.70 -1.82 -9.20
N LEU A 2 4.39 -2.00 -9.43
CA LEU A 2 3.67 -3.23 -9.06
C LEU A 2 4.25 -4.50 -9.70
N LYS A 3 4.65 -4.45 -10.98
CA LYS A 3 5.37 -5.57 -11.62
C LYS A 3 6.62 -6.02 -10.85
N LYS A 4 7.44 -5.08 -10.38
CA LYS A 4 8.65 -5.38 -9.60
C LYS A 4 8.29 -6.00 -8.25
N LEU A 5 7.27 -5.46 -7.59
CA LEU A 5 6.74 -6.01 -6.33
C LEU A 5 6.25 -7.45 -6.52
N PHE A 6 5.49 -7.70 -7.59
CA PHE A 6 5.04 -9.04 -7.96
C PHE A 6 6.21 -10.00 -8.19
N GLU A 7 7.21 -9.61 -8.99
CA GLU A 7 8.40 -10.43 -9.25
C GLU A 7 9.12 -10.81 -7.95
N THR A 8 9.33 -9.83 -7.05
CA THR A 8 9.93 -10.09 -5.73
C THR A 8 9.09 -11.06 -4.89
N LEU A 9 7.77 -10.89 -4.83
CA LEU A 9 6.88 -11.77 -4.07
C LEU A 9 6.79 -13.17 -4.67
N ARG A 10 6.81 -13.27 -6.00
CA ARG A 10 6.86 -14.54 -6.71
C ARG A 10 8.13 -15.31 -6.38
N GLU A 11 9.28 -14.65 -6.38
CA GLU A 11 10.56 -15.27 -6.02
C GLU A 11 10.62 -15.62 -4.52
N ARG A 12 10.12 -14.75 -3.65
CA ARG A 12 10.19 -14.90 -2.20
C ARG A 12 9.25 -15.96 -1.64
N CYS A 13 8.02 -16.05 -2.16
CA CYS A 13 6.97 -16.90 -1.58
C CYS A 13 6.03 -17.56 -2.60
N GLY A 14 6.36 -17.53 -3.90
CA GLY A 14 5.62 -18.27 -4.92
C GLY A 14 4.22 -17.74 -5.21
N VAL A 15 3.99 -16.44 -5.03
CA VAL A 15 2.71 -15.79 -5.33
C VAL A 15 2.43 -15.83 -6.84
N THR A 16 1.22 -16.26 -7.21
CA THR A 16 0.73 -16.20 -8.60
C THR A 16 0.16 -14.81 -8.93
N LYS A 17 0.03 -14.47 -10.21
CA LYS A 17 -0.53 -13.16 -10.61
C LYS A 17 -1.94 -12.92 -10.04
N ARG A 18 -2.79 -13.95 -10.05
CA ARG A 18 -4.15 -13.88 -9.50
C ARG A 18 -4.11 -13.59 -8.00
N GLU A 19 -3.32 -14.35 -7.25
CA GLU A 19 -3.15 -14.15 -5.81
C GLU A 19 -2.58 -12.76 -5.51
N PHE A 20 -1.61 -12.30 -6.29
CA PHE A 20 -1.04 -10.96 -6.13
C PHE A 20 -2.12 -9.88 -6.25
N THR A 21 -2.91 -9.89 -7.34
CA THR A 21 -3.99 -8.92 -7.55
C THR A 21 -5.01 -8.97 -6.42
N GLU A 22 -5.42 -10.17 -5.99
CA GLU A 22 -6.40 -10.35 -4.92
C GLU A 22 -5.87 -9.85 -3.56
N TYR A 23 -4.67 -10.28 -3.17
CA TYR A 23 -4.05 -9.91 -1.90
C TYR A 23 -3.66 -8.44 -1.85
N PHE A 24 -3.18 -7.87 -2.97
CA PHE A 24 -2.92 -6.45 -3.07
C PHE A 24 -4.20 -5.65 -2.90
N ASN A 25 -5.26 -5.97 -3.66
CA ASN A 25 -6.53 -5.26 -3.55
C ASN A 25 -7.14 -5.37 -2.14
N SER A 26 -7.06 -6.55 -1.52
CA SER A 26 -7.49 -6.76 -0.14
C SER A 26 -6.69 -5.90 0.86
N SER A 27 -5.37 -5.84 0.71
CA SER A 27 -4.47 -5.04 1.56
C SER A 27 -4.80 -3.55 1.46
N VAL A 28 -5.02 -3.05 0.23
CA VAL A 28 -5.36 -1.65 0.00
C VAL A 28 -6.76 -1.34 0.55
N SER A 29 -7.75 -2.20 0.34
CA SER A 29 -9.09 -2.05 0.95
C SER A 29 -9.02 -1.94 2.47
N PHE A 30 -8.21 -2.79 3.12
CA PHE A 30 -8.00 -2.73 4.56
C PHE A 30 -7.39 -1.39 4.99
N LEU A 31 -6.35 -0.91 4.29
CA LEU A 31 -5.70 0.36 4.60
C LEU A 31 -6.65 1.55 4.41
N ARG A 32 -7.44 1.57 3.33
CA ARG A 32 -8.45 2.60 3.07
C ARG A 32 -9.51 2.64 4.18
N ALA A 33 -9.99 1.47 4.60
CA ALA A 33 -10.95 1.37 5.69
C ALA A 33 -10.37 1.82 7.04
N ARG A 34 -9.09 1.55 7.30
CA ARG A 34 -8.44 1.87 8.58
C ARG A 34 -8.03 3.33 8.71
N TYR A 35 -7.47 3.91 7.65
CA TYR A 35 -6.81 5.22 7.72
C TYR A 35 -7.54 6.32 6.97
N GLY A 36 -8.50 5.99 6.09
CA GLY A 36 -9.15 6.94 5.19
C GLY A 36 -8.44 7.01 3.84
N ASP A 37 -9.22 7.06 2.77
CA ASP A 37 -8.73 7.01 1.39
C ASP A 37 -7.73 8.12 1.07
N GLU A 38 -7.97 9.30 1.63
CA GLU A 38 -7.10 10.43 1.45
C GLU A 38 -5.70 10.15 2.00
N TYR A 39 -5.48 9.29 2.99
CA TYR A 39 -4.13 9.05 3.49
C TYR A 39 -3.42 7.86 2.84
N ILE A 40 -4.11 7.17 1.92
CA ILE A 40 -3.58 5.99 1.23
C ILE A 40 -3.20 6.32 -0.22
N THR A 41 -3.93 7.22 -0.88
CA THR A 41 -3.74 7.55 -2.30
C THR A 41 -3.08 8.92 -2.46
N TYR A 42 -2.35 9.14 -3.57
CA TYR A 42 -1.73 10.45 -3.82
C TYR A 42 -2.78 11.52 -4.16
N ASP A 43 -3.76 11.21 -5.00
CA ASP A 43 -4.74 12.18 -5.52
C ASP A 43 -6.20 11.66 -5.55
N GLY A 44 -6.58 10.71 -4.69
CA GLY A 44 -7.94 10.16 -4.68
C GLY A 44 -8.27 9.40 -5.98
N THR A 45 -7.27 8.71 -6.54
CA THR A 45 -7.32 8.16 -7.89
C THR A 45 -8.28 6.98 -8.03
N ASP A 46 -9.02 6.94 -9.14
CA ASP A 46 -9.90 5.84 -9.58
C ASP A 46 -9.15 4.56 -10.00
N ALA A 47 -7.83 4.50 -9.80
CA ALA A 47 -6.97 3.39 -10.21
C ALA A 47 -7.09 2.14 -9.32
N PHE A 48 -8.14 2.08 -8.49
CA PHE A 48 -8.42 0.98 -7.58
C PHE A 48 -9.84 0.45 -7.81
N PRO A 49 -10.06 -0.87 -7.87
CA PRO A 49 -9.08 -1.96 -7.71
C PRO A 49 -8.15 -2.11 -8.92
N ILE A 50 -6.96 -2.69 -8.70
CA ILE A 50 -6.06 -3.06 -9.81
C ILE A 50 -6.56 -4.33 -10.50
N SER A 51 -6.35 -4.42 -11.81
CA SER A 51 -6.69 -5.61 -12.60
C SER A 51 -5.53 -6.60 -12.70
N ASP A 52 -4.30 -6.08 -12.73
CA ASP A 52 -3.07 -6.87 -12.92
C ASP A 52 -1.82 -6.14 -12.36
N GLU A 53 -0.66 -6.78 -12.46
CA GLU A 53 0.61 -6.21 -12.01
C GLU A 53 1.17 -5.09 -12.90
N ALA A 54 0.58 -4.87 -14.08
CA ALA A 54 0.93 -3.79 -15.00
C ALA A 54 0.12 -2.51 -14.72
N SER A 55 -0.94 -2.61 -13.92
CA SER A 55 -1.78 -1.50 -13.52
C SER A 55 -0.97 -0.40 -12.80
N PRO A 56 -1.39 0.88 -12.91
CA PRO A 56 -0.80 1.94 -12.13
C PRO A 56 -0.99 1.67 -10.62
N CYS A 57 0.00 2.05 -9.81
CA CYS A 57 -0.08 1.88 -8.37
C CYS A 57 -1.07 2.89 -7.77
N PRO A 58 -2.16 2.45 -7.12
CA PRO A 58 -3.16 3.38 -6.57
C PRO A 58 -2.75 3.99 -5.23
N VAL A 59 -1.73 3.42 -4.57
CA VAL A 59 -1.33 3.80 -3.22
C VAL A 59 -0.02 4.58 -3.16
N CYS A 60 0.16 5.33 -2.08
CA CYS A 60 1.42 5.99 -1.77
C CYS A 60 2.56 4.99 -1.59
N GLU A 61 3.75 5.35 -2.08
CA GLU A 61 4.95 4.51 -2.07
C GLU A 61 5.32 4.04 -0.66
N GLU A 62 5.03 4.86 0.35
CA GLU A 62 5.28 4.58 1.76
C GLU A 62 4.57 3.31 2.25
N TYR A 63 3.45 2.91 1.64
CA TYR A 63 2.71 1.71 2.03
C TYR A 63 3.19 0.44 1.32
N ILE A 64 4.03 0.53 0.29
CA ILE A 64 4.39 -0.61 -0.56
C ILE A 64 5.08 -1.72 0.24
N ASP A 65 6.01 -1.34 1.12
CA ASP A 65 6.73 -2.31 1.95
C ASP A 65 5.79 -3.03 2.92
N GLY A 66 4.84 -2.32 3.52
CA GLY A 66 3.83 -2.94 4.37
C GLY A 66 2.92 -3.89 3.57
N ILE A 67 2.44 -3.46 2.41
CA ILE A 67 1.59 -4.29 1.53
C ILE A 67 2.35 -5.55 1.09
N CYS A 68 3.65 -5.44 0.82
CA CYS A 68 4.52 -6.59 0.52
C CYS A 68 4.47 -7.64 1.65
N ASP A 69 4.64 -7.21 2.90
CA ASP A 69 4.61 -8.13 4.04
C ASP A 69 3.20 -8.71 4.23
N ASN A 70 2.13 -7.93 4.05
CA ASN A 70 0.78 -8.49 4.15
C ASN A 70 0.50 -9.55 3.08
N ILE A 71 0.97 -9.35 1.85
CA ILE A 71 0.85 -10.36 0.79
C ILE A 71 1.66 -11.62 1.17
N ALA A 72 2.87 -11.45 1.70
CA ALA A 72 3.67 -12.57 2.18
C ALA A 72 2.99 -13.30 3.34
N TYR A 73 2.34 -12.59 4.27
CA TYR A 73 1.52 -13.18 5.33
C TYR A 73 0.35 -13.97 4.76
N LEU A 74 -0.45 -13.38 3.86
CA LEU A 74 -1.61 -14.05 3.26
C LEU A 74 -1.22 -15.32 2.49
N LYS A 75 -0.02 -15.33 1.88
CA LYS A 75 0.49 -16.51 1.18
C LYS A 75 1.05 -17.59 2.10
N THR A 76 1.75 -17.20 3.17
CA THR A 76 2.56 -18.14 3.98
C THR A 76 1.98 -18.46 5.35
N GLY A 77 1.05 -17.64 5.85
CA GLY A 77 0.54 -17.70 7.21
C GLY A 77 1.55 -17.29 8.30
N ASN A 78 2.70 -16.73 7.92
CA ASN A 78 3.74 -16.34 8.89
C ASN A 78 3.38 -15.03 9.59
N GLU A 79 3.02 -15.12 10.87
CA GLU A 79 2.60 -13.99 11.71
C GLU A 79 3.66 -12.86 11.81
N ASN A 80 4.95 -13.14 11.63
CA ASN A 80 5.97 -12.09 11.65
C ASN A 80 5.70 -11.03 10.57
N TYR A 81 5.28 -11.46 9.38
CA TYR A 81 4.94 -10.55 8.30
C TYR A 81 3.68 -9.72 8.60
N ARG A 82 2.74 -10.26 9.37
CA ARG A 82 1.56 -9.51 9.79
C ARG A 82 1.93 -8.42 10.79
N VAL A 83 2.81 -8.72 11.74
CA VAL A 83 3.33 -7.73 12.70
C VAL A 83 4.06 -6.62 11.96
N ASP A 84 4.93 -6.98 11.02
CA ASP A 84 5.67 -6.02 10.20
C ASP A 84 4.74 -5.16 9.33
N PHE A 85 3.70 -5.76 8.73
CA PHE A 85 2.68 -5.02 7.98
C PHE A 85 2.03 -3.92 8.83
N ILE A 86 1.60 -4.25 10.05
CA ILE A 86 0.94 -3.29 10.94
C ILE A 86 1.91 -2.15 11.29
N ALA A 87 3.13 -2.48 11.73
CA ALA A 87 4.13 -1.50 12.11
C ALA A 87 4.50 -0.55 10.96
N LYS A 88 4.75 -1.11 9.77
CA LYS A 88 5.10 -0.33 8.57
C LYS A 88 3.92 0.52 8.08
N SER A 89 2.70 0.00 8.13
CA SER A 89 1.51 0.76 7.73
C SER A 89 1.25 1.96 8.65
N GLU A 90 1.47 1.79 9.96
CA GLU A 90 1.36 2.91 10.91
C GLU A 90 2.43 3.98 10.67
N TYR A 91 3.66 3.55 10.38
CA TYR A 91 4.74 4.47 10.02
C TYR A 91 4.44 5.22 8.71
N ALA A 92 3.97 4.52 7.69
CA ALA A 92 3.56 5.08 6.41
C ALA A 92 2.45 6.12 6.60
N TYR A 93 1.41 5.79 7.35
CA TYR A 93 0.31 6.71 7.67
C TYR A 93 0.82 7.99 8.34
N ARG A 94 1.65 7.88 9.37
CA ARG A 94 2.22 9.06 10.05
C ARG A 94 3.05 9.93 9.10
N THR A 95 3.77 9.30 8.18
CA THR A 95 4.60 9.99 7.19
C THR A 95 3.74 10.77 6.20
N VAL A 96 2.76 10.10 5.57
CA VAL A 96 1.84 10.73 4.61
C VAL A 96 1.00 11.82 5.28
N TRP A 97 0.49 11.56 6.49
CA TRP A 97 -0.27 12.55 7.26
C TRP A 97 0.55 13.82 7.52
N ARG A 98 1.82 13.70 7.94
CA ARG A 98 2.71 14.85 8.13
C ARG A 98 2.96 15.62 6.83
N MET A 99 3.20 14.91 5.73
CA MET A 99 3.38 15.53 4.41
C MET A 99 2.13 16.33 4.00
N ARG A 100 0.95 15.76 4.18
CA ARG A 100 -0.32 16.42 3.87
C ARG A 100 -0.58 17.66 4.71
N ILE A 101 -0.28 17.61 6.01
CA ILE A 101 -0.40 18.79 6.88
C ILE A 101 0.58 19.88 6.47
N LYS A 102 1.84 19.52 6.20
CA LYS A 102 2.86 20.47 5.74
C LYS A 102 2.39 21.17 4.46
N ASN A 103 1.84 20.41 3.50
CA ASN A 103 1.34 20.97 2.25
C ASN A 103 0.10 21.86 2.43
N LYS A 104 -0.79 21.53 3.38
CA LYS A 104 -1.92 22.41 3.75
C LYS A 104 -1.44 23.72 4.36
N ARG A 105 -0.41 23.68 5.21
CA ARG A 105 0.16 24.87 5.86
C ARG A 105 0.80 25.82 4.85
N VAL A 106 1.56 25.30 3.89
CA VAL A 106 2.19 26.11 2.82
C VAL A 106 1.15 26.79 1.92
N LYS A 107 0.03 26.12 1.61
CA LYS A 107 -1.07 26.74 0.82
C LYS A 107 -1.82 27.85 1.58
N GLY A 108 -1.73 27.90 2.90
CA GLY A 108 -2.35 28.94 3.72
C GLY A 108 -1.49 30.20 3.92
N GLU A 109 -0.22 30.17 3.50
CA GLU A 109 0.74 31.27 3.67
C GLU A 109 0.96 32.09 2.38
N SER A 110 0.11 31.94 1.36
CA SER A 110 0.14 32.81 0.18
C SER A 110 -0.52 34.15 0.52
N TRP A 111 0.30 35.10 0.97
CA TRP A 111 0.00 36.53 1.07
C TRP A 111 0.32 37.24 -0.25
#